data_AF-A0A2R6P1D2-F1
#
_entry.id   AF-A0A2R6P1D2-F1
#
_cell.length_a   1.000
_cell.length_b   1.000
_cell.length_c   1.000
_cell.angle_alpha   90.00
_cell.angle_beta   90.00
_cell.angle_gamma   90.00
#
_symmetry.space_group_name_H-M   'P 1'
#
loop_
_entity.id
_entity.type
_entity.pdbx_description
1 polymer ?
#
loop_
_entity_poly.entity_id
_entity_poly.type
_entity_poly.pdbx_seq_one_letter_code
_entity_poly.pdbx_strand_id
1 'polypeptide(L)'
;MYVSEEDISEEIRAHLPGTEEIIVQYISGYLLNLDDAAEDEDVLQVARTILESAIPSSSRAVSRADASLEKVITKLGEMLEEPLRKRAETQRTGNVNGHGNGLIRLDKVMDMSKTAAMSNTVAFGEGVDLESINKGK
;
A
#
# COMPACT_ATOMS: atom_id res chain seq x y z
N MET A 1 1.32 -2.08 20.71
CA MET A 1 2.36 -3.06 20.35
C MET A 1 2.66 -2.86 18.88
N TYR A 2 3.93 -2.76 18.48
CA TYR A 2 4.27 -2.73 17.05
C TYR A 2 4.29 -4.18 16.57
N VAL A 3 3.49 -4.50 15.56
CA VAL A 3 3.48 -5.82 14.92
C VAL A 3 4.65 -5.88 13.94
N SER A 4 5.46 -6.94 14.02
CA SER A 4 6.57 -7.21 13.12
C SER A 4 6.24 -8.34 12.15
N GLU A 5 7.04 -8.46 11.07
CA GLU A 5 6.90 -9.56 10.10
C GLU A 5 7.11 -10.92 10.77
N GLU A 6 7.97 -10.97 11.78
CA GLU A 6 8.26 -12.18 12.53
C GLU A 6 7.06 -12.61 13.38
N ASP A 7 6.37 -11.67 14.04
CA ASP A 7 5.16 -11.97 14.83
C ASP A 7 4.06 -12.58 13.94
N ILE A 8 3.86 -12.02 12.73
CA ILE A 8 2.89 -12.53 11.76
C ILE A 8 3.30 -13.93 11.27
N SER A 9 4.59 -14.11 10.97
CA SER A 9 5.13 -15.38 10.48
C SER A 9 4.97 -16.49 11.53
N GLU A 10 5.25 -16.19 12.80
CA GLU A 10 5.07 -17.12 13.91
C GLU A 10 3.61 -17.54 14.06
N GLU A 11 2.66 -16.59 13.98
CA GLU A 11 1.24 -16.88 14.11
C GLU A 11 0.74 -17.81 13.01
N ILE A 12 1.18 -17.60 11.76
CA ILE A 12 0.86 -18.46 10.62
C ILE A 12 1.45 -19.86 10.81
N ARG A 13 2.74 -19.96 11.18
CA ARG A 13 3.42 -21.25 11.39
C ARG A 13 2.80 -22.06 12.53
N ALA A 14 2.37 -21.39 13.60
CA ALA A 14 1.78 -22.03 14.77
C ALA A 14 0.46 -22.76 14.45
N HIS A 15 -0.32 -22.22 13.51
CA HIS A 15 -1.66 -22.71 13.21
C HIS A 15 -1.77 -23.47 11.88
N LEU A 16 -0.88 -23.18 10.93
CA LEU A 16 -0.78 -23.84 9.64
C LEU A 16 0.61 -24.51 9.47
N PRO A 17 0.92 -25.54 10.28
CA PRO A 17 2.17 -26.28 10.14
C PRO A 17 2.16 -27.06 8.81
N GLY A 18 2.97 -26.61 7.86
CA GLY A 18 3.03 -27.19 6.52
C GLY A 18 2.86 -26.19 5.38
N THR A 19 2.49 -24.94 5.68
CA THR A 19 2.59 -23.85 4.70
C THR A 19 4.05 -23.61 4.33
N GLU A 20 4.33 -23.42 3.05
CA GLU A 20 5.68 -23.14 2.58
C GLU A 20 6.21 -21.83 3.16
N GLU A 21 7.47 -21.85 3.60
CA GLU A 21 8.10 -20.70 4.26
C GLU A 21 8.13 -19.45 3.38
N ILE A 22 8.30 -19.63 2.06
CA ILE A 22 8.27 -18.53 1.09
C ILE A 22 6.90 -17.83 1.09
N ILE A 23 5.82 -18.60 1.24
CA ILE A 23 4.45 -18.06 1.28
C ILE A 23 4.22 -17.32 2.59
N VAL A 24 4.69 -17.88 3.71
CA VAL A 24 4.62 -17.22 5.03
C VAL A 24 5.33 -15.86 4.97
N GLN A 25 6.59 -15.85 4.51
CA GLN A 25 7.38 -14.61 4.42
C GLN A 25 6.76 -13.59 3.46
N TYR A 26 6.22 -14.05 2.32
CA TYR A 26 5.50 -13.18 1.39
C TYR A 26 4.29 -12.53 2.04
N ILE A 27 3.45 -13.30 2.75
CA ILE A 27 2.24 -12.78 3.41
C ILE A 27 2.60 -11.83 4.54
N SER A 28 3.60 -12.17 5.35
CA SER A 28 4.07 -11.31 6.44
C SER A 28 4.55 -9.95 5.93
N GLY A 29 5.33 -9.94 4.85
CA GLY A 29 5.75 -8.71 4.17
C GLY A 29 4.58 -7.97 3.52
N TYR A 30 3.66 -8.69 2.88
CA TYR A 30 2.47 -8.11 2.23
C TYR A 30 1.54 -7.41 3.25
N LEU A 31 1.34 -8.01 4.42
CA LEU A 31 0.48 -7.48 5.48
C LEU A 31 1.09 -6.30 6.25
N LEU A 32 2.40 -6.04 6.12
CA LEU A 32 3.06 -4.89 6.76
C LEU A 32 3.45 -3.80 5.77
N ASN A 33 3.81 -4.14 4.54
CA ASN A 33 4.06 -3.18 3.46
C ASN A 33 2.75 -2.75 2.76
N LEU A 34 1.75 -2.41 3.59
CA LEU A 34 0.37 -2.03 3.21
C LEU A 34 0.27 -0.69 2.45
N ASP A 35 1.36 0.06 2.35
CA ASP A 35 1.42 1.32 1.63
C ASP A 35 1.36 1.12 0.09
N ASP A 36 1.84 -0.03 -0.39
CA ASP A 36 1.77 -0.43 -1.81
C ASP A 36 0.60 -1.38 -2.12
N ALA A 37 -0.03 -1.97 -1.09
CA ALA A 37 -1.19 -2.82 -1.25
C ALA A 37 -2.39 -1.97 -1.71
N ALA A 38 -2.97 -2.33 -2.85
CA ALA A 38 -4.01 -1.58 -3.53
C ALA A 38 -5.04 -1.00 -2.53
N GLU A 39 -5.26 0.32 -2.59
CA GLU A 39 -6.08 1.10 -1.65
C GLU A 39 -7.50 0.53 -1.45
N ASP A 40 -7.97 -0.26 -2.41
CA ASP A 40 -9.33 -0.80 -2.52
C ASP A 40 -9.42 -2.32 -2.22
N GLU A 41 -8.29 -3.03 -2.06
CA GLU A 41 -8.31 -4.47 -1.77
C GLU A 41 -8.33 -4.77 -0.27
N ASP A 42 -9.22 -5.67 0.14
CA ASP A 42 -9.22 -6.22 1.49
C ASP A 42 -8.00 -7.13 1.66
N VAL A 43 -6.95 -6.57 2.26
CA VAL A 43 -5.64 -7.21 2.40
C VAL A 43 -5.72 -8.52 3.19
N LEU A 44 -6.61 -8.60 4.19
CA LEU A 44 -6.85 -9.82 4.94
C LEU A 44 -7.55 -10.88 4.07
N GLN A 45 -8.48 -10.47 3.21
CA GLN A 45 -9.13 -11.38 2.26
C GLN A 45 -8.15 -11.92 1.21
N VAL A 46 -7.21 -11.09 0.74
CA VAL A 46 -6.14 -11.53 -0.17
C VAL A 46 -5.23 -12.53 0.53
N ALA A 47 -4.77 -12.22 1.76
CA ALA A 47 -3.98 -13.14 2.56
C ALA A 47 -4.70 -14.48 2.80
N ARG A 48 -6.00 -14.45 3.10
CA ARG A 48 -6.85 -15.66 3.22
C ARG A 48 -6.82 -16.49 1.94
N THR A 49 -7.02 -15.85 0.79
CA THR A 49 -7.05 -16.53 -0.51
C THR A 49 -5.71 -17.21 -0.83
N ILE A 50 -4.60 -16.54 -0.53
CA ILE A 50 -3.26 -17.10 -0.74
C ILE A 50 -3.03 -18.29 0.19
N LEU A 51 -3.33 -18.16 1.49
CA LEU A 51 -3.16 -19.25 2.45
C LEU A 51 -4.05 -20.46 2.12
N GLU A 52 -5.30 -20.23 1.70
CA GLU A 52 -6.20 -21.29 1.26
C GLU A 52 -5.62 -22.07 0.08
N SER A 53 -4.98 -21.39 -0.87
CA SER A 53 -4.31 -22.03 -2.01
C SER A 53 -3.02 -22.77 -1.63
N ALA A 54 -2.35 -22.32 -0.56
CA ALA A 54 -1.10 -22.88 -0.07
C ALA A 54 -1.30 -24.15 0.77
N ILE A 55 -2.51 -24.36 1.29
CA ILE A 55 -2.86 -25.54 2.09
C ILE A 55 -3.02 -26.75 1.16
N PRO A 56 -2.28 -27.85 1.37
CA PRO A 56 -2.39 -29.03 0.54
C PRO A 56 -3.79 -29.67 0.65
N SER A 57 -4.47 -29.79 -0.50
CA SER A 57 -5.85 -30.31 -0.65
C SER A 57 -5.94 -31.82 -0.41
N SER A 58 -5.66 -32.29 0.81
CA SER A 58 -5.92 -33.67 1.20
C SER A 58 -7.24 -33.75 1.98
N SER A 59 -8.16 -34.60 1.56
CA SER A 59 -9.59 -34.59 1.98
C SER A 59 -9.87 -34.71 3.48
N ARG A 60 -8.93 -35.25 4.29
CA ARG A 60 -9.02 -35.24 5.77
C ARG A 60 -8.38 -34.02 6.43
N ALA A 61 -7.47 -33.34 5.72
CA ALA A 61 -6.84 -32.12 6.18
C ALA A 61 -7.71 -30.90 5.88
N VAL A 62 -8.55 -30.90 4.84
CA VAL A 62 -9.37 -29.74 4.45
C VAL A 62 -10.20 -29.19 5.60
N SER A 63 -11.06 -29.99 6.24
CA SER A 63 -11.92 -29.48 7.32
C SER A 63 -11.16 -29.00 8.56
N ARG A 64 -9.95 -29.54 8.80
CA ARG A 64 -9.10 -29.09 9.93
C ARG A 64 -8.30 -27.85 9.55
N ALA A 65 -7.84 -27.79 8.31
CA ALA A 65 -7.07 -26.69 7.76
C ALA A 65 -7.95 -25.45 7.58
N ASP A 66 -9.22 -25.61 7.20
CA ASP A 66 -10.19 -24.51 7.17
C ASP A 66 -10.36 -23.91 8.57
N ALA A 67 -10.57 -24.75 9.59
CA ALA A 67 -10.70 -24.27 10.97
C ALA A 67 -9.40 -23.62 11.50
N SER A 68 -8.22 -24.10 11.07
CA SER A 68 -6.93 -23.47 11.38
C SER A 68 -6.74 -22.15 10.63
N LEU A 69 -7.12 -22.09 9.36
CA LEU A 69 -7.04 -20.90 8.52
C LEU A 69 -7.92 -19.79 9.11
N GLU A 70 -9.16 -20.09 9.46
CA GLU A 70 -10.06 -19.11 10.09
C GLU A 70 -9.51 -18.59 11.41
N LYS A 71 -8.83 -19.44 12.20
CA LYS A 71 -8.13 -19.00 13.43
C LYS A 71 -6.99 -18.04 13.13
N VAL A 72 -6.16 -18.35 12.14
CA VAL A 72 -5.07 -17.46 11.69
C VAL A 72 -5.63 -16.13 11.23
N ILE A 73 -6.60 -16.13 10.33
CA ILE A 73 -7.18 -14.89 9.80
C ILE A 73 -7.80 -14.05 10.90
N THR A 74 -8.50 -14.67 11.87
CA THR A 74 -9.04 -13.96 13.03
C THR A 74 -7.91 -13.33 13.86
N LYS A 75 -6.84 -14.08 14.14
CA LYS A 75 -5.69 -13.60 14.91
C LYS A 75 -4.93 -12.48 14.21
N LEU A 76 -4.70 -12.61 12.92
CA LEU A 76 -4.09 -11.57 12.10
C LEU A 76 -4.98 -10.32 12.05
N GLY A 77 -6.31 -10.47 12.00
CA GLY A 77 -7.25 -9.37 12.13
C GLY A 77 -7.11 -8.61 13.46
N GLU A 78 -7.00 -9.32 14.58
CA GLU A 78 -6.76 -8.72 15.90
C GLU A 78 -5.39 -8.00 15.99
N MET A 79 -4.33 -8.62 15.45
CA MET A 79 -2.99 -8.03 15.45
C MET A 79 -2.92 -6.77 14.58
N LEU A 80 -3.57 -6.81 13.41
CA LEU A 80 -3.52 -5.77 12.40
C LEU A 80 -4.64 -4.72 12.56
N GLU A 81 -5.55 -4.86 13.52
CA GLU A 81 -6.65 -3.92 13.75
C GLU A 81 -6.15 -2.48 13.91
N GLU A 82 -5.15 -2.28 14.79
CA GLU A 82 -4.56 -0.96 15.04
C GLU A 82 -3.82 -0.40 13.80
N PRO A 83 -2.92 -1.15 13.12
CA PRO A 83 -2.33 -0.75 11.84
C PRO A 83 -3.36 -0.39 10.75
N LEU A 84 -4.37 -1.23 10.55
CA LEU A 84 -5.41 -1.04 9.52
C LEU A 84 -6.29 0.16 9.86
N ARG A 85 -6.63 0.37 11.13
CA ARG A 85 -7.41 1.55 11.57
C ARG A 85 -6.63 2.84 11.38
N LYS A 86 -5.35 2.88 11.74
CA LYS A 86 -4.47 4.05 11.53
C LYS A 86 -4.33 4.39 10.04
N ARG A 87 -4.25 3.38 9.17
CA ARG A 87 -4.27 3.56 7.71
C ARG A 87 -5.59 4.15 7.24
N ALA A 88 -6.72 3.56 7.63
CA ALA A 88 -8.05 4.05 7.26
C ALA A 88 -8.27 5.50 7.72
N GLU A 89 -7.74 5.88 8.88
CA GLU A 89 -7.79 7.25 9.40
C GLU A 89 -6.86 8.20 8.62
N THR A 90 -5.66 7.77 8.26
CA THR A 90 -4.70 8.53 7.44
C THR A 90 -5.22 8.74 6.01
N GLN A 91 -5.88 7.74 5.43
CA GLN A 91 -6.56 7.82 4.14
C GLN A 91 -7.74 8.79 4.17
N ARG A 92 -8.58 8.74 5.23
CA ARG A 92 -9.73 9.65 5.39
C ARG A 92 -9.34 11.09 5.66
N THR A 93 -8.22 11.32 6.35
CA THR A 93 -7.74 12.66 6.72
C THR A 93 -6.95 13.35 5.61
N GLY A 94 -6.72 12.70 4.46
CA GLY A 94 -6.24 13.36 3.25
C GLY A 94 -4.96 14.17 3.48
N ASN A 95 -3.96 13.60 4.15
CA ASN A 95 -2.67 14.25 4.37
C ASN A 95 -1.74 13.89 3.19
N VAL A 96 -1.93 14.39 1.98
CA VAL A 96 -1.36 15.63 1.37
C VAL A 96 0.13 15.92 1.61
N ASN A 97 0.84 15.33 2.59
CA ASN A 97 2.25 15.64 2.79
C ASN A 97 3.08 14.43 3.24
N GLY A 98 3.66 13.69 2.30
CA GLY A 98 4.66 12.68 2.66
C GLY A 98 5.01 11.63 1.60
N HIS A 99 5.57 12.03 0.46
CA HIS A 99 6.52 11.23 -0.34
C HIS A 99 6.17 9.76 -0.68
N GLY A 100 4.97 9.49 -1.17
CA GLY A 100 4.72 8.33 -2.04
C GLY A 100 4.54 8.83 -3.46
N ASN A 101 5.46 8.50 -4.37
CA ASN A 101 5.34 8.79 -5.81
C ASN A 101 4.28 7.86 -6.45
N GLY A 102 3.14 7.71 -5.79
CA GLY A 102 2.04 6.84 -6.16
C GLY A 102 1.25 7.47 -7.29
N LEU A 103 1.05 6.67 -8.35
CA LEU A 103 0.36 7.02 -9.58
C LEU A 103 -0.91 7.84 -9.29
N ILE A 104 -0.85 9.14 -9.60
CA ILE A 104 -2.01 10.03 -9.52
C ILE A 104 -3.02 9.54 -10.55
N ARG A 105 -4.16 8.99 -10.09
CA ARG A 105 -5.23 8.46 -10.97
C ARG A 105 -5.62 9.54 -12.00
N LEU A 106 -5.80 9.14 -13.27
CA LEU A 106 -6.16 10.02 -14.40
C LEU A 106 -7.34 10.96 -14.11
N ASP A 107 -8.30 10.50 -13.31
CA ASP A 107 -9.46 11.29 -12.87
C ASP A 107 -9.06 12.54 -12.06
N LYS A 108 -8.09 12.39 -11.14
CA LYS A 108 -7.54 13.49 -10.34
C LYS A 108 -6.68 14.44 -11.18
N VAL A 109 -6.02 13.93 -12.22
CA VAL A 109 -5.29 14.76 -13.20
C VAL A 109 -6.26 15.61 -14.02
N MET A 110 -7.44 15.09 -14.35
CA MET A 110 -8.47 15.84 -15.08
C MET A 110 -9.00 17.03 -14.27
N ASP A 111 -9.18 16.85 -12.96
CA ASP A 111 -9.58 17.94 -12.06
C ASP A 111 -8.46 18.97 -11.86
N MET A 112 -7.21 18.55 -11.68
CA MET A 112 -6.08 19.49 -11.62
C MET A 112 -5.86 20.26 -12.93
N SER A 113 -6.16 19.65 -14.08
CA SER A 113 -6.14 20.34 -15.37
C SER A 113 -7.16 21.48 -15.45
N LYS A 114 -8.26 21.41 -14.69
CA LYS A 114 -9.22 22.53 -14.58
C LYS A 114 -8.74 23.60 -13.60
N THR A 115 -7.98 23.23 -12.57
CA THR A 115 -7.47 24.16 -11.56
C THR A 115 -6.15 24.85 -11.95
N ALA A 116 -5.40 24.30 -12.91
CA ALA A 116 -4.11 24.84 -13.39
C ALA A 116 -4.23 26.06 -14.33
N ALA A 117 -5.44 26.56 -14.59
CA ALA A 117 -5.68 27.74 -15.44
C ALA A 117 -5.48 29.09 -14.72
N MET A 118 -4.82 29.14 -13.56
CA MET A 118 -4.45 30.38 -12.89
C MET A 118 -2.93 30.50 -12.73
N SER A 119 -2.23 30.67 -13.86
CA SER A 119 -0.84 31.12 -13.86
C SER A 119 -0.74 32.55 -13.32
N ASN A 120 -0.09 32.69 -12.16
CA ASN A 120 0.40 33.97 -11.66
C ASN A 120 1.62 34.35 -12.51
N THR A 121 1.49 35.39 -13.34
CA THR A 121 2.60 36.01 -14.09
C THR A 121 3.71 36.42 -13.14
N VAL A 122 4.80 35.66 -13.10
CA VAL A 122 6.07 36.05 -12.50
C VAL A 122 6.61 37.23 -13.33
N ALA A 123 6.51 38.43 -12.76
CA ALA A 123 7.14 39.63 -13.30
C ALA A 123 8.67 39.48 -13.21
N PHE A 124 9.27 39.04 -14.31
CA PHE A 124 10.73 39.04 -14.52
C PHE A 124 11.15 40.50 -14.79
N GLY A 125 11.40 41.25 -13.72
CA GLY A 125 12.02 42.56 -13.79
C GLY A 125 13.52 42.41 -14.03
N GLU A 126 13.94 42.31 -15.28
CA GLU A 126 15.28 42.71 -15.70
C GLU A 126 15.24 43.05 -17.20
N GLY A 127 15.25 44.35 -17.48
CA GLY A 127 15.27 44.87 -18.84
C GLY A 127 16.60 44.50 -19.50
N VAL A 128 16.52 43.64 -20.51
CA VAL A 128 17.55 43.49 -21.54
C VAL A 128 17.61 44.77 -22.35
N ASP A 129 18.67 45.56 -22.18
CA ASP A 129 18.96 46.68 -23.07
C ASP A 129 19.58 46.14 -24.38
N LEU A 130 18.85 46.36 -25.47
CA LEU A 130 19.18 45.90 -26.82
C LEU A 130 19.60 47.06 -27.72
N GLU A 131 20.13 48.16 -27.16
CA GLU A 131 20.78 49.18 -27.98
C GLU A 131 22.17 48.72 -28.44
N SER A 132 22.19 48.20 -29.66
CA SER A 132 23.24 48.54 -30.63
C SER A 132 24.55 47.77 -30.53
N ILE A 133 24.44 46.44 -30.50
CA ILE A 133 25.40 45.60 -31.22
C ILE A 133 25.34 45.99 -32.71
N ASN A 134 26.50 46.36 -33.25
CA ASN A 134 26.89 46.44 -34.67
C ASN A 134 26.99 47.83 -35.32
N LYS A 135 28.23 48.36 -35.40
CA LYS A 135 28.65 49.23 -36.50
C LYS A 135 30.08 48.89 -36.91
N GLY A 136 30.19 47.99 -37.88
CA GLY A 136 31.44 47.73 -38.59
C GLY A 136 31.81 48.87 -39.53
N LYS A 137 33.00 49.44 -39.34
CA LYS A 137 34.10 49.56 -40.33
C LYS A 137 35.29 50.24 -39.68
#